data_AF-I3EB56-F1
#
_entry.id   AF-I3EB56-F1
#
_cell.length_a   1.000
_cell.length_b   1.000
_cell.length_c   1.000
_cell.angle_alpha   90.00
_cell.angle_beta   90.00
_cell.angle_gamma   90.00
#
_symmetry.space_group_name_H-M   'P 1'
#
loop_
_entity.id
_entity.type
_entity.pdbx_description
1 polymer ?
#
loop_
_entity_poly.entity_id
_entity_poly.type
_entity_poly.pdbx_seq_one_letter_code
_entity_poly.pdbx_strand_id
1 'polypeptide(L)'
;MKKVVISFICFILVGVGAFFSYEYFFKKNTATLASKQQTADEKTSNEDETAKLASPLTEEEATATFRKLYDKLMNRIDELGQENGWSSSSNPADLETLQKGIEPYASKKFREAILPNIIEDLYCECDSFVMPHPDLDIRLKLVESKPDYFKVRTVDLADEISEGEQIFFTVKKENEKWKLDSFNQIQAIDKPLNITKEEAEKYIKTIYPSAKYLKEVRLGNTENSDKFDYDNGKWFLFYIKEIDNVYAVSVNDGSILYDVPEDVIPNFIKLEDNSTY
;
A
#
# COMPACT_ATOMS: atom_id res chain seq x y z
N MET A 1 44.60 -37.77 -12.20
CA MET A 1 45.18 -36.44 -11.84
C MET A 1 44.91 -35.33 -12.86
N LYS A 2 44.96 -35.56 -14.18
CA LYS A 2 44.74 -34.49 -15.19
C LYS A 2 43.35 -33.80 -15.16
N LYS A 3 42.28 -34.48 -14.74
CA LYS A 3 40.91 -33.90 -14.69
C LYS A 3 40.67 -32.94 -13.52
N VAL A 4 41.41 -33.08 -12.41
CA VAL A 4 41.26 -32.22 -11.21
C VAL A 4 41.96 -30.87 -11.41
N VAL A 5 43.06 -30.86 -12.15
CA VAL A 5 43.82 -29.62 -12.48
C VAL A 5 43.03 -28.69 -13.40
N ILE A 6 42.26 -29.26 -14.35
CA ILE A 6 41.44 -28.46 -15.28
C ILE A 6 40.28 -27.76 -14.56
N SER A 7 39.63 -28.43 -13.59
CA SER A 7 38.57 -27.82 -12.78
C SER A 7 39.07 -26.65 -11.93
N PHE A 8 40.28 -26.73 -11.37
CA PHE A 8 40.84 -25.64 -10.57
C PHE A 8 41.20 -24.41 -11.42
N ILE A 9 41.67 -24.61 -12.65
CA ILE A 9 41.99 -23.51 -13.58
C ILE A 9 40.72 -22.75 -13.98
N CYS A 10 39.60 -23.44 -14.20
CA CYS A 10 38.32 -22.78 -14.52
C CYS A 10 37.78 -21.93 -13.36
N PHE A 11 37.90 -22.39 -12.11
CA PHE A 11 37.46 -21.60 -10.94
C PHE A 11 38.29 -20.32 -10.75
N ILE A 12 39.61 -20.39 -10.99
CA ILE A 12 40.49 -19.21 -10.91
C ILE A 12 40.16 -18.21 -12.03
N LEU A 13 39.88 -18.67 -13.25
CA LEU A 13 39.54 -17.78 -14.37
C LEU A 13 38.20 -17.04 -14.17
N VAL A 14 37.19 -17.72 -13.61
CA VAL A 14 35.90 -17.07 -13.29
C VAL A 14 36.04 -16.07 -12.14
N GLY A 15 36.82 -16.41 -11.10
CA GLY A 15 37.08 -15.50 -9.97
C GLY A 15 37.84 -14.24 -10.37
N VAL A 16 38.86 -14.37 -11.23
CA VAL A 16 39.64 -13.22 -11.74
C VAL A 16 38.78 -12.35 -12.66
N GLY A 17 37.94 -12.93 -13.51
CA GLY A 17 37.01 -12.18 -14.36
C GLY A 17 35.99 -11.36 -13.56
N ALA A 18 35.45 -11.93 -12.49
CA ALA A 18 34.52 -11.22 -11.59
C ALA A 18 35.19 -10.06 -10.85
N PHE A 19 36.43 -10.25 -10.38
CA PHE A 19 37.19 -9.20 -9.69
C PHE A 19 37.54 -8.01 -10.59
N PHE A 20 38.01 -8.25 -11.82
CA PHE A 20 38.32 -7.17 -12.75
C PHE A 20 37.07 -6.44 -13.26
N SER A 21 35.93 -7.13 -13.39
CA SER A 21 34.65 -6.51 -13.75
C SER A 21 34.15 -5.58 -12.64
N TYR A 22 34.32 -5.98 -11.37
CA TYR A 22 33.98 -5.17 -10.21
C TYR A 22 34.83 -3.90 -10.10
N GLU A 23 36.16 -4.02 -10.22
CA GLU A 23 37.09 -2.88 -10.23
C GLU A 23 36.79 -1.89 -11.38
N TYR A 24 36.52 -2.39 -12.59
CA TYR A 24 36.22 -1.53 -13.73
C TYR A 24 34.91 -0.74 -13.57
N PHE A 25 33.86 -1.37 -13.00
CA PHE A 25 32.56 -0.72 -12.82
C PHE A 25 32.59 0.32 -11.69
N PHE A 26 33.30 0.05 -10.58
CA PHE A 26 33.38 0.97 -9.45
C PHE A 26 34.34 2.14 -9.67
N LYS A 27 35.42 1.94 -10.43
CA LYS A 27 36.38 3.03 -10.75
C LYS A 27 35.81 4.05 -11.73
N LYS A 28 34.89 3.64 -12.62
CA LYS A 28 34.19 4.55 -13.55
C LYS A 28 33.15 5.43 -12.84
N ASN A 29 32.49 4.91 -11.81
CA ASN A 29 31.52 5.68 -11.00
C ASN A 29 32.19 6.68 -10.05
N THR A 30 33.38 6.39 -9.53
CA THR A 30 34.13 7.33 -8.67
C THR A 30 34.81 8.46 -9.46
N ALA A 31 35.24 8.22 -10.70
CA ALA A 31 35.76 9.27 -11.58
C ALA A 31 34.69 10.29 -12.03
N THR A 32 33.43 9.87 -12.12
CA THR A 32 32.31 10.74 -12.54
C THR A 32 31.82 11.63 -11.39
N LEU A 33 32.02 11.20 -10.14
CA LEU A 33 31.71 11.99 -8.93
C LEU A 33 32.83 12.97 -8.55
N ALA A 34 34.09 12.68 -8.90
CA ALA A 34 35.22 13.57 -8.63
C ALA A 34 35.36 14.75 -9.62
N SER A 35 34.68 14.72 -10.77
CA SER A 35 34.81 15.77 -11.82
C SER A 35 33.82 16.94 -11.68
N LYS A 36 32.92 16.94 -10.69
CA LYS A 36 31.90 17.99 -10.50
C LYS A 36 32.20 18.99 -9.38
N GLN A 37 33.40 18.97 -8.79
CA GLN A 37 33.69 19.75 -7.57
C GLN A 37 34.96 20.62 -7.62
N GLN A 38 35.41 21.07 -8.78
CA GLN A 38 36.50 22.06 -8.86
C GLN A 38 36.42 22.97 -10.09
N THR A 39 35.76 24.12 -9.92
CA THR A 39 35.90 25.46 -10.56
C THR A 39 34.59 26.20 -10.23
N ALA A 40 34.51 27.36 -9.58
CA ALA A 40 35.47 28.42 -9.38
C ALA A 40 35.03 29.28 -8.18
N ASP A 41 36.01 29.80 -7.43
CA ASP A 41 35.88 31.00 -6.61
C ASP A 41 36.53 32.16 -7.39
N GLU A 42 35.78 33.23 -7.68
CA GLU A 42 35.93 34.53 -7.01
C GLU A 42 35.15 35.65 -7.76
N LYS A 43 34.34 36.40 -6.97
CA LYS A 43 33.94 37.82 -7.10
C LYS A 43 32.75 38.22 -8.00
N THR A 44 31.58 38.52 -7.43
CA THR A 44 31.23 39.79 -6.71
C THR A 44 29.70 39.97 -6.59
N SER A 45 29.27 40.34 -5.37
CA SER A 45 28.05 41.06 -4.95
C SER A 45 26.64 40.53 -5.20
N ASN A 46 25.93 40.37 -4.07
CA ASN A 46 24.54 40.72 -3.79
C ASN A 46 23.45 40.17 -4.71
N GLU A 47 22.78 39.10 -4.26
CA GLU A 47 21.38 39.24 -3.88
C GLU A 47 21.00 38.13 -2.88
N ASP A 48 20.38 38.60 -1.81
CA ASP A 48 19.84 37.84 -0.71
C ASP A 48 18.58 37.11 -1.21
N GLU A 49 18.74 35.89 -1.71
CA GLU A 49 17.63 34.96 -1.84
C GLU A 49 18.07 33.63 -1.23
N THR A 50 18.03 33.61 0.10
CA THR A 50 18.09 32.36 0.85
C THR A 50 16.85 31.55 0.46
N ALA A 51 16.94 30.77 -0.61
CA ALA A 51 15.97 29.74 -0.95
C ALA A 51 15.86 28.83 0.27
N LYS A 52 14.82 29.08 1.07
CA LYS A 52 14.51 28.34 2.28
C LYS A 52 14.28 26.91 1.83
N LEU A 53 15.32 26.07 1.95
CA LEU A 53 15.22 24.64 1.63
C LEU A 53 13.97 24.12 2.33
N ALA A 54 12.98 23.71 1.53
CA ALA A 54 11.70 23.26 2.06
C ALA A 54 11.97 22.11 3.04
N SER A 55 11.47 22.22 4.27
CA SER A 55 11.64 21.16 5.26
C SER A 55 10.83 19.92 4.85
N PRO A 56 11.28 18.70 5.20
CA PRO A 56 10.44 17.51 5.11
C PRO A 56 9.13 17.70 5.88
N LEU A 57 8.04 17.12 5.36
CA LEU A 57 6.76 17.10 6.05
C LEU A 57 6.81 16.22 7.30
N THR A 58 6.11 16.64 8.35
CA THR A 58 5.76 15.80 9.50
C THR A 58 4.74 14.71 9.11
N GLU A 59 4.52 13.73 9.99
CA GLU A 59 3.53 12.66 9.74
C GLU A 59 2.11 13.23 9.60
N GLU A 60 1.72 14.17 10.46
CA GLU A 60 0.40 14.81 10.39
C GLU A 60 0.21 15.56 9.06
N GLU A 61 1.21 16.36 8.64
CA GLU A 61 1.15 17.10 7.38
C GLU A 61 1.13 16.17 6.16
N ALA A 62 1.96 15.12 6.15
CA ALA A 62 2.05 14.19 5.03
C ALA A 62 0.77 13.37 4.87
N THR A 63 0.21 12.87 5.97
CA THR A 63 -1.01 12.06 5.94
C THR A 63 -2.25 12.90 5.58
N ALA A 64 -2.36 14.13 6.10
CA ALA A 64 -3.42 15.06 5.71
C ALA A 64 -3.29 15.48 4.22
N THR A 65 -2.05 15.73 3.76
CA THR A 65 -1.78 16.05 2.35
C THR A 65 -2.16 14.88 1.45
N PHE A 66 -1.79 13.65 1.84
CA PHE A 66 -2.10 12.45 1.06
C PHE A 66 -3.61 12.22 0.93
N ARG A 67 -4.36 12.24 2.04
CA ARG A 67 -5.82 12.05 2.02
C ARG A 67 -6.49 12.99 1.04
N LYS A 68 -6.24 14.29 1.19
CA LYS A 68 -6.79 15.32 0.31
C LYS A 68 -6.38 15.15 -1.14
N LEU A 69 -5.15 14.73 -1.40
CA LEU A 69 -4.65 14.49 -2.75
C LEU A 69 -5.32 13.28 -3.39
N TYR A 70 -5.43 12.17 -2.65
CA TYR A 70 -6.01 10.93 -3.10
C TYR A 70 -7.49 11.10 -3.41
N ASP A 71 -8.27 11.68 -2.48
CA ASP A 71 -9.69 11.96 -2.66
C ASP A 71 -9.94 12.81 -3.92
N LYS A 72 -9.13 13.87 -4.11
CA LYS A 72 -9.25 14.74 -5.28
C LYS A 72 -8.89 14.05 -6.59
N LEU A 73 -7.89 13.16 -6.56
CA LEU A 73 -7.53 12.38 -7.75
C LEU A 73 -8.65 11.43 -8.13
N MET A 74 -9.14 10.63 -7.18
CA MET A 74 -10.19 9.64 -7.41
C MET A 74 -11.49 10.32 -7.88
N ASN A 75 -11.94 11.35 -7.17
CA ASN A 75 -13.11 12.12 -7.58
C ASN A 75 -12.94 12.70 -8.99
N ARG A 76 -11.74 13.16 -9.37
CA ARG A 76 -11.53 13.69 -10.72
C ARG A 76 -11.55 12.61 -11.79
N ILE A 77 -11.04 11.42 -11.50
CA ILE A 77 -11.13 10.26 -12.41
C ILE A 77 -12.61 9.90 -12.65
N ASP A 78 -13.41 9.86 -11.58
CA ASP A 78 -14.84 9.56 -11.65
C ASP A 78 -15.62 10.63 -12.42
N GLU A 79 -15.38 11.91 -12.10
CA GLU A 79 -15.98 13.05 -12.81
C GLU A 79 -15.68 13.01 -14.31
N LEU A 80 -14.43 12.77 -14.70
CA LEU A 80 -14.04 12.67 -16.10
C LEU A 80 -14.75 11.50 -16.81
N GLY A 81 -14.88 10.36 -16.13
CA GLY A 81 -15.65 9.22 -16.65
C GLY A 81 -17.10 9.58 -16.92
N GLN A 82 -17.75 10.26 -15.98
CA GLN A 82 -19.14 10.71 -16.11
C GLN A 82 -19.30 11.80 -17.17
N GLU A 83 -18.44 12.82 -17.17
CA GLU A 83 -18.46 13.95 -18.12
C GLU A 83 -18.34 13.48 -19.58
N ASN A 84 -17.53 12.44 -19.82
CA ASN A 84 -17.26 11.92 -21.16
C ASN A 84 -18.06 10.65 -21.50
N GLY A 85 -18.84 10.12 -20.56
CA GLY A 85 -19.61 8.90 -20.73
C GLY A 85 -18.74 7.69 -21.02
N TRP A 86 -17.59 7.56 -20.35
CA TRP A 86 -16.65 6.48 -20.58
C TRP A 86 -17.13 5.14 -20.00
N SER A 87 -16.88 4.08 -20.74
CA SER A 87 -17.18 2.69 -20.40
C SER A 87 -16.21 1.76 -21.13
N SER A 88 -16.00 0.54 -20.65
CA SER A 88 -15.10 -0.41 -21.32
C SER A 88 -15.61 -0.91 -22.67
N SER A 89 -16.93 -0.95 -22.88
CA SER A 89 -17.53 -1.63 -24.03
C SER A 89 -18.03 -0.70 -25.14
N SER A 90 -18.57 0.47 -24.79
CA SER A 90 -19.27 1.34 -25.74
C SER A 90 -18.52 2.65 -26.02
N ASN A 91 -17.75 3.16 -25.06
CA ASN A 91 -16.99 4.40 -25.21
C ASN A 91 -15.72 4.37 -24.33
N PRO A 92 -14.64 3.69 -24.76
CA PRO A 92 -13.41 3.59 -23.99
C PRO A 92 -12.82 4.95 -23.63
N ALA A 93 -12.15 5.03 -22.48
CA ALA A 93 -11.57 6.27 -22.01
C ALA A 93 -10.46 6.80 -22.91
N ASP A 94 -10.52 8.11 -23.18
CA ASP A 94 -9.48 8.79 -23.95
C ASP A 94 -8.29 9.13 -23.04
N LEU A 95 -7.16 8.47 -23.30
CA LEU A 95 -5.96 8.62 -22.49
C LEU A 95 -5.47 10.07 -22.42
N GLU A 96 -5.49 10.81 -23.53
CA GLU A 96 -4.99 12.19 -23.55
C GLU A 96 -5.88 13.11 -22.70
N THR A 97 -7.19 12.98 -22.81
CA THR A 97 -8.17 13.72 -22.00
C THR A 97 -8.01 13.39 -20.53
N LEU A 98 -7.90 12.11 -20.17
CA LEU A 98 -7.70 11.69 -18.78
C LEU A 98 -6.37 12.22 -18.22
N GLN A 99 -5.25 12.04 -18.95
CA GLN A 99 -3.94 12.56 -18.57
C GLN A 99 -3.98 14.09 -18.34
N LYS A 100 -4.64 14.86 -19.20
CA LYS A 100 -4.78 16.31 -19.00
C LYS A 100 -5.65 16.61 -17.79
N GLY A 101 -6.76 15.91 -17.62
CA GLY A 101 -7.72 16.14 -16.55
C GLY A 101 -7.18 15.87 -15.15
N ILE A 102 -6.26 14.91 -14.99
CA ILE A 102 -5.66 14.58 -13.69
C ILE A 102 -4.28 15.22 -13.44
N GLU A 103 -3.76 16.03 -14.38
CA GLU A 103 -2.47 16.72 -14.26
C GLU A 103 -2.27 17.47 -12.92
N PRO A 104 -3.27 18.12 -12.33
CA PRO A 104 -3.12 18.79 -11.05
C PRO A 104 -2.81 17.86 -9.87
N TYR A 105 -3.15 16.57 -10.00
CA TYR A 105 -3.12 15.59 -8.90
C TYR A 105 -2.14 14.43 -9.14
N ALA A 106 -1.77 14.17 -10.40
CA ALA A 106 -0.89 13.09 -10.78
C ALA A 106 0.37 13.61 -11.45
N SER A 107 1.52 13.08 -11.01
CA SER A 107 2.83 13.42 -11.57
C SER A 107 2.92 13.09 -13.05
N LYS A 108 3.94 13.62 -13.72
CA LYS A 108 4.24 13.21 -15.09
C LYS A 108 4.44 11.69 -15.21
N LYS A 109 5.20 11.09 -14.28
CA LYS A 109 5.46 9.65 -14.27
C LYS A 109 4.18 8.83 -14.13
N PHE A 110 3.28 9.19 -13.21
CA PHE A 110 2.02 8.48 -13.03
C PHE A 110 1.21 8.51 -14.33
N ARG A 111 1.05 9.71 -14.91
CA ARG A 111 0.24 9.90 -16.12
C ARG A 111 0.81 9.20 -17.34
N GLU A 112 2.12 9.19 -17.52
CA GLU A 112 2.77 8.68 -18.73
C GLU A 112 3.17 7.21 -18.64
N ALA A 113 3.39 6.67 -17.43
CA ALA A 113 3.92 5.32 -17.24
C ALA A 113 3.00 4.37 -16.46
N ILE A 114 2.07 4.87 -15.64
CA ILE A 114 1.16 4.04 -14.84
C ILE A 114 -0.23 4.04 -15.47
N LEU A 115 -0.81 5.22 -15.67
CA LEU A 115 -2.16 5.38 -16.19
C LEU A 115 -2.44 4.59 -17.48
N PRO A 116 -1.54 4.54 -18.49
CA PRO A 116 -1.82 3.80 -19.72
C PRO A 116 -2.01 2.29 -19.51
N ASN A 117 -1.48 1.74 -18.42
CA ASN A 117 -1.59 0.31 -18.13
C ASN A 117 -2.85 -0.05 -17.33
N ILE A 118 -3.60 0.94 -16.85
CA ILE A 118 -4.76 0.74 -15.98
C ILE A 118 -6.03 1.38 -16.53
N ILE A 119 -5.93 2.17 -17.60
CA ILE A 119 -7.05 2.98 -18.12
C ILE A 119 -8.23 2.16 -18.63
N GLU A 120 -7.97 1.01 -19.25
CA GLU A 120 -9.05 0.12 -19.73
C GLU A 120 -9.85 -0.44 -18.56
N ASP A 121 -9.16 -0.73 -17.45
CA ASP A 121 -9.78 -1.30 -16.28
C ASP A 121 -10.46 -0.25 -15.38
N LEU A 122 -10.00 1.01 -15.40
CA LEU A 122 -10.59 2.12 -14.63
C LEU A 122 -12.09 2.30 -14.88
N TYR A 123 -12.56 2.00 -16.09
CA TYR A 123 -13.96 2.14 -16.50
C TYR A 123 -14.55 0.80 -16.95
N CYS A 124 -13.96 -0.30 -16.47
CA CYS A 124 -14.51 -1.62 -16.68
C CYS A 124 -15.82 -1.77 -15.91
N GLU A 125 -16.88 -2.22 -16.58
CA GLU A 125 -18.09 -2.72 -15.94
C GLU A 125 -17.88 -4.13 -15.36
N CYS A 126 -16.71 -4.37 -14.76
CA CYS A 126 -16.36 -5.59 -14.07
C CYS A 126 -16.09 -5.29 -12.60
N ASP A 127 -16.30 -6.28 -11.74
CA ASP A 127 -16.00 -6.22 -10.31
C ASP A 127 -14.48 -6.34 -10.08
N SER A 128 -13.72 -5.39 -10.63
CA SER A 128 -12.27 -5.32 -10.55
C SER A 128 -11.82 -3.92 -10.17
N PHE A 129 -10.83 -3.85 -9.28
CA PHE A 129 -10.29 -2.61 -8.78
C PHE A 129 -8.81 -2.48 -9.16
N VAL A 130 -8.51 -1.54 -10.07
CA VAL A 130 -7.14 -1.36 -10.56
C VAL A 130 -6.44 -0.17 -9.94
N MET A 131 -7.21 0.79 -9.42
CA MET A 131 -6.72 1.73 -8.43
C MET A 131 -6.89 1.10 -7.04
N PRO A 132 -5.91 1.22 -6.13
CA PRO A 132 -6.05 0.67 -4.79
C PRO A 132 -7.25 1.27 -4.04
N HIS A 133 -7.88 0.52 -3.13
CA HIS A 133 -8.93 1.02 -2.23
C HIS A 133 -8.41 1.13 -0.80
N PRO A 134 -7.62 2.17 -0.48
CA PRO A 134 -6.93 2.19 0.79
C PRO A 134 -7.87 2.50 1.97
N ASP A 135 -7.74 1.70 3.03
CA ASP A 135 -8.35 1.93 4.35
C ASP A 135 -7.58 3.00 5.15
N LEU A 136 -7.61 4.25 4.66
CA LEU A 136 -6.84 5.37 5.21
C LEU A 136 -7.17 5.63 6.68
N ASP A 137 -8.40 5.35 7.09
CA ASP A 137 -8.84 5.50 8.47
C ASP A 137 -8.33 4.38 9.36
N ILE A 138 -8.18 3.16 8.85
CA ILE A 138 -7.64 2.06 9.65
C ILE A 138 -6.15 2.27 9.88
N ARG A 139 -5.40 2.53 8.81
CA ARG A 139 -3.95 2.73 8.90
C ARG A 139 -3.48 3.70 7.84
N LEU A 140 -2.89 4.81 8.25
CA LEU A 140 -2.12 5.67 7.35
C LEU A 140 -0.89 6.17 8.09
N LYS A 141 0.29 5.75 7.64
CA LYS A 141 1.57 6.05 8.30
C LYS A 141 2.57 6.65 7.34
N LEU A 142 3.29 7.67 7.79
CA LEU A 142 4.43 8.21 7.06
C LEU A 142 5.60 7.21 7.12
N VAL A 143 6.12 6.82 5.95
CA VAL A 143 7.27 5.90 5.83
C VAL A 143 8.57 6.66 5.62
N GLU A 144 8.52 7.70 4.79
CA GLU A 144 9.69 8.49 4.40
C GLU A 144 9.24 9.89 4.02
N SER A 145 10.02 10.91 4.39
CA SER A 145 9.73 12.31 4.05
C SER A 145 11.02 13.04 3.68
N LYS A 146 10.99 13.74 2.55
CA LYS A 146 12.04 14.62 2.02
C LYS A 146 11.41 15.92 1.51
N PRO A 147 12.20 16.97 1.23
CA PRO A 147 11.69 18.25 0.74
C PRO A 147 10.81 18.17 -0.51
N ASP A 148 11.09 17.21 -1.38
CA ASP A 148 10.52 17.04 -2.72
C ASP A 148 9.67 15.78 -2.89
N TYR A 149 9.62 14.88 -1.90
CA TYR A 149 8.73 13.72 -1.92
C TYR A 149 8.46 13.18 -0.51
N PHE A 150 7.38 12.43 -0.39
CA PHE A 150 7.12 11.61 0.78
C PHE A 150 6.46 10.29 0.37
N LYS A 151 6.53 9.29 1.25
CA LYS A 151 5.88 7.99 1.08
C LYS A 151 5.00 7.69 2.26
N VAL A 152 3.79 7.21 1.99
CA VAL A 152 2.87 6.73 3.01
C VAL A 152 2.58 5.25 2.80
N ARG A 153 2.25 4.57 3.90
CA ARG A 153 1.77 3.19 3.89
C ARG A 153 0.38 3.13 4.51
N THR A 154 -0.48 2.37 3.85
CA THR A 154 -1.83 2.00 4.30
C THR A 154 -2.06 0.51 4.09
N VAL A 155 -3.25 0.05 4.41
CA VAL A 155 -3.76 -1.28 4.06
C VAL A 155 -5.00 -1.14 3.19
N ASP A 156 -5.34 -2.21 2.50
CA ASP A 156 -6.68 -2.57 2.05
C ASP A 156 -6.97 -3.92 2.72
N LEU A 157 -8.04 -4.01 3.52
CA LEU A 157 -8.36 -5.21 4.28
C LEU A 157 -9.10 -6.22 3.41
N ALA A 158 -8.87 -7.51 3.67
CA ALA A 158 -9.49 -8.58 2.89
C ALA A 158 -11.02 -8.54 2.94
N ASP A 159 -11.65 -8.73 1.79
CA ASP A 159 -13.09 -8.81 1.59
C ASP A 159 -13.44 -9.93 0.58
N GLU A 160 -14.61 -9.88 -0.05
CA GLU A 160 -15.02 -10.91 -1.03
C GLU A 160 -14.24 -10.84 -2.35
N ILE A 161 -13.48 -9.77 -2.59
CA ILE A 161 -12.77 -9.48 -3.85
C ILE A 161 -11.24 -9.45 -3.62
N SER A 162 -10.79 -8.89 -2.50
CA SER A 162 -9.38 -8.67 -2.15
C SER A 162 -8.92 -9.65 -1.07
N GLU A 163 -7.73 -10.21 -1.22
CA GLU A 163 -7.06 -11.02 -0.18
C GLU A 163 -6.37 -10.15 0.90
N GLY A 164 -6.56 -8.83 0.83
CA GLY A 164 -5.93 -7.86 1.71
C GLY A 164 -4.48 -7.57 1.33
N GLU A 165 -4.05 -6.33 1.49
CA GLU A 165 -2.74 -5.89 1.01
C GLU A 165 -2.17 -4.68 1.78
N GLN A 166 -0.84 -4.56 1.74
CA GLN A 166 -0.14 -3.35 2.15
C GLN A 166 0.09 -2.47 0.92
N ILE A 167 -0.40 -1.23 0.98
CA ILE A 167 -0.27 -0.28 -0.12
C ILE A 167 0.73 0.81 0.26
N PHE A 168 1.69 1.05 -0.62
CA PHE A 168 2.70 2.10 -0.48
C PHE A 168 2.50 3.14 -1.58
N PHE A 169 2.16 4.36 -1.19
CA PHE A 169 2.05 5.47 -2.12
C PHE A 169 3.29 6.36 -2.05
N THR A 170 3.78 6.77 -3.21
CA THR A 170 4.80 7.81 -3.33
C THR A 170 4.15 9.08 -3.87
N VAL A 171 4.36 10.19 -3.18
CA VAL A 171 3.90 11.53 -3.58
C VAL A 171 5.12 12.39 -3.82
N LYS A 172 5.16 13.11 -4.94
CA LYS A 172 6.24 14.04 -5.29
C LYS A 172 5.75 15.46 -5.43
N LYS A 173 6.64 16.41 -5.17
CA LYS A 173 6.42 17.82 -5.45
C LYS A 173 6.87 18.13 -6.87
N GLU A 174 5.93 18.53 -7.73
CA GLU A 174 6.19 19.03 -9.08
C GLU A 174 5.60 20.44 -9.18
N ASN A 175 6.40 21.45 -9.55
CA ASN A 175 5.97 22.85 -9.66
C ASN A 175 5.29 23.35 -8.36
N GLU A 176 5.93 23.10 -7.21
CA GLU A 176 5.42 23.43 -5.87
C GLU A 176 4.09 22.75 -5.47
N LYS A 177 3.60 21.77 -6.23
CA LYS A 177 2.38 21.01 -5.92
C LYS A 177 2.69 19.54 -5.65
N TRP A 178 2.10 18.99 -4.59
CA TRP A 178 2.15 17.57 -4.31
C TRP A 178 1.26 16.80 -5.28
N LYS A 179 1.82 15.76 -5.91
CA LYS A 179 1.15 14.92 -6.90
C LYS A 179 1.47 13.45 -6.66
N LEU A 180 0.50 12.58 -6.94
CA LEU A 180 0.69 11.14 -6.84
C LEU A 180 1.71 10.69 -7.90
N ASP A 181 2.78 10.03 -7.48
CA ASP A 181 3.87 9.58 -8.35
C ASP A 181 3.75 8.12 -8.73
N SER A 182 3.43 7.28 -7.75
CA SER A 182 3.28 5.84 -7.94
C SER A 182 2.65 5.19 -6.71
N PHE A 183 2.17 3.97 -6.89
CA PHE A 183 1.81 3.08 -5.81
C PHE A 183 2.45 1.70 -6.02
N ASN A 184 2.53 0.92 -4.95
CA ASN A 184 2.94 -0.47 -4.96
C ASN A 184 2.14 -1.24 -3.91
N GLN A 185 1.77 -2.47 -4.23
CA GLN A 185 0.96 -3.35 -3.40
C GLN A 185 1.79 -4.58 -2.99
N ILE A 186 1.57 -5.07 -1.77
CA ILE A 186 2.13 -6.33 -1.28
C ILE A 186 0.98 -7.10 -0.65
N GLN A 187 0.60 -8.21 -1.25
CA GLN A 187 -0.49 -9.06 -0.80
C GLN A 187 -0.23 -9.59 0.63
N ALA A 188 -1.30 -9.78 1.41
CA ALA A 188 -1.21 -10.26 2.79
C ALA A 188 -0.63 -11.68 2.86
N ILE A 189 -0.88 -12.51 1.85
CA ILE A 189 -0.32 -13.85 1.72
C ILE A 189 1.21 -13.85 1.65
N ASP A 190 1.81 -12.85 0.97
CA ASP A 190 3.26 -12.68 0.90
C ASP A 190 3.81 -12.03 2.17
N LYS A 191 3.04 -11.10 2.75
CA LYS A 191 3.44 -10.37 3.94
C LYS A 191 2.23 -9.96 4.79
N PRO A 192 2.01 -10.64 5.94
CA PRO A 192 0.87 -10.34 6.81
C PRO A 192 0.77 -8.86 7.16
N LEU A 193 -0.45 -8.35 7.17
CA LEU A 193 -0.79 -6.97 7.51
C LEU A 193 -0.50 -6.66 8.97
N ASN A 194 -0.49 -7.69 9.84
CA ASN A 194 -0.32 -7.58 11.29
C ASN A 194 -1.28 -6.54 11.86
N ILE A 195 -2.58 -6.73 11.63
CA ILE A 195 -3.65 -5.86 12.13
C ILE A 195 -3.59 -5.84 13.65
N THR A 196 -3.57 -4.65 14.25
CA THR A 196 -3.63 -4.51 15.71
C THR A 196 -5.07 -4.64 16.19
N LYS A 197 -5.25 -4.86 17.50
CA LYS A 197 -6.57 -4.88 18.11
C LYS A 197 -7.33 -3.58 17.82
N GLU A 198 -6.66 -2.44 17.93
CA GLU A 198 -7.25 -1.11 17.75
C GLU A 198 -7.67 -0.89 16.29
N GLU A 199 -6.88 -1.37 15.33
CA GLU A 199 -7.20 -1.33 13.91
C GLU A 199 -8.40 -2.23 13.59
N ALA A 200 -8.42 -3.46 14.10
CA ALA A 200 -9.55 -4.37 13.96
C ALA A 200 -10.83 -3.81 14.61
N GLU A 201 -10.71 -3.21 15.80
CA GLU A 201 -11.84 -2.58 16.49
C GLU A 201 -12.36 -1.37 15.72
N LYS A 202 -11.48 -0.57 15.11
CA LYS A 202 -11.87 0.54 14.25
C LYS A 202 -12.59 0.05 13.01
N TYR A 203 -12.06 -0.98 12.35
CA TYR A 203 -12.64 -1.57 11.14
C TYR A 203 -14.03 -2.14 11.39
N ILE A 204 -14.16 -3.04 12.36
CA ILE A 204 -15.45 -3.69 12.64
C ILE A 204 -16.51 -2.67 13.09
N LYS A 205 -16.13 -1.56 13.74
CA LYS A 205 -17.05 -0.49 14.15
C LYS A 205 -17.53 0.39 13.01
N THR A 206 -16.80 0.46 11.90
CA THR A 206 -17.29 1.12 10.67
C THR A 206 -18.52 0.40 10.11
N ILE A 207 -18.56 -0.93 10.27
CA ILE A 207 -19.66 -1.79 9.79
C ILE A 207 -20.72 -1.98 10.88
N TYR A 208 -20.28 -2.22 12.12
CA TYR A 208 -21.12 -2.52 13.28
C TYR A 208 -20.77 -1.62 14.47
N PRO A 209 -21.41 -0.44 14.60
CA PRO A 209 -21.07 0.54 15.63
C PRO A 209 -21.14 0.02 17.07
N SER A 210 -21.96 -0.99 17.38
CA SER A 210 -22.01 -1.58 18.72
C SER A 210 -20.91 -2.58 19.05
N ALA A 211 -20.01 -2.90 18.11
CA ALA A 211 -19.01 -3.94 18.28
C ALA A 211 -18.20 -3.76 19.57
N LYS A 212 -18.14 -4.82 20.38
CA LYS A 212 -17.37 -4.87 21.63
C LYS A 212 -16.32 -5.96 21.55
N TYR A 213 -15.07 -5.58 21.70
CA TYR A 213 -13.96 -6.52 21.80
C TYR A 213 -14.17 -7.50 22.96
N LEU A 214 -13.93 -8.77 22.69
CA LEU A 214 -14.01 -9.87 23.67
C LEU A 214 -12.63 -10.36 24.07
N LYS A 215 -11.89 -10.95 23.12
CA LYS A 215 -10.56 -11.54 23.35
C LYS A 215 -9.84 -11.82 22.03
N GLU A 216 -8.54 -12.06 22.13
CA GLU A 216 -7.73 -12.67 21.07
C GLU A 216 -7.83 -14.19 21.15
N VAL A 217 -7.94 -14.86 20.00
CA VAL A 217 -7.92 -16.32 19.87
C VAL A 217 -7.01 -16.74 18.73
N ARG A 218 -6.65 -18.03 18.71
CA ARG A 218 -6.01 -18.67 17.56
C ARG A 218 -6.98 -19.69 16.98
N LEU A 219 -7.40 -19.48 15.75
CA LEU A 219 -8.28 -20.40 15.01
C LEU A 219 -7.42 -21.29 14.12
N GLY A 220 -7.90 -22.50 13.77
CA GLY A 220 -7.18 -23.42 12.89
C GLY A 220 -6.61 -24.71 13.51
N ASN A 221 -6.86 -24.95 14.81
CA ASN A 221 -6.49 -26.20 15.50
C ASN A 221 -7.69 -26.89 16.19
N THR A 222 -8.92 -26.56 15.79
CA THR A 222 -10.12 -27.20 16.33
C THR A 222 -10.46 -28.43 15.47
N GLU A 223 -11.05 -29.47 16.06
CA GLU A 223 -11.49 -30.68 15.32
C GLU A 223 -12.48 -30.39 14.17
N ASN A 224 -12.95 -29.13 14.05
CA ASN A 224 -13.84 -28.63 13.00
C ASN A 224 -13.13 -27.76 11.94
N SER A 225 -11.80 -27.64 11.93
CA SER A 225 -11.07 -26.85 10.93
C SER A 225 -11.36 -27.28 9.49
N ASP A 226 -11.67 -28.57 9.27
CA ASP A 226 -11.97 -29.11 7.95
C ASP A 226 -13.30 -28.60 7.35
N LYS A 227 -14.14 -27.93 8.16
CA LYS A 227 -15.44 -27.39 7.71
C LYS A 227 -15.38 -25.91 7.31
N PHE A 228 -14.31 -25.21 7.65
CA PHE A 228 -14.25 -23.78 7.48
C PHE A 228 -12.88 -23.33 6.99
N ASP A 229 -12.86 -22.60 5.88
CA ASP A 229 -11.65 -22.14 5.18
C ASP A 229 -11.09 -20.88 5.85
N TYR A 230 -10.71 -20.98 7.13
CA TYR A 230 -10.11 -19.88 7.88
C TYR A 230 -8.61 -20.12 8.03
N ASP A 231 -7.79 -19.10 7.77
CA ASP A 231 -6.34 -19.17 7.97
C ASP A 231 -6.01 -19.54 9.43
N ASN A 232 -4.96 -20.35 9.60
CA ASN A 232 -4.39 -20.79 10.86
C ASN A 232 -3.70 -19.62 11.58
N GLY A 233 -4.51 -18.66 12.01
CA GLY A 233 -4.10 -17.32 12.36
C GLY A 233 -4.54 -16.89 13.75
N LYS A 234 -4.07 -15.70 14.13
CA LYS A 234 -4.60 -14.97 15.29
C LYS A 234 -5.81 -14.17 14.84
N TRP A 235 -6.82 -14.11 15.70
CA TRP A 235 -8.09 -13.45 15.44
C TRP A 235 -8.54 -12.64 16.65
N PHE A 236 -9.18 -11.50 16.42
CA PHE A 236 -9.82 -10.71 17.46
C PHE A 236 -11.33 -10.89 17.42
N LEU A 237 -11.92 -11.35 18.51
CA LEU A 237 -13.36 -11.58 18.64
C LEU A 237 -14.08 -10.31 19.07
N PHE A 238 -15.21 -10.04 18.44
CA PHE A 238 -16.10 -8.92 18.73
C PHE A 238 -17.53 -9.41 18.87
N TYR A 239 -18.20 -9.03 19.96
CA TYR A 239 -19.64 -9.19 20.11
C TYR A 239 -20.36 -8.01 19.46
N ILE A 240 -21.34 -8.30 18.61
CA ILE A 240 -22.14 -7.33 17.90
C ILE A 240 -23.56 -7.35 18.45
N LYS A 241 -23.97 -6.27 19.11
CA LYS A 241 -25.25 -6.20 19.82
C LYS A 241 -26.46 -6.21 18.90
N GLU A 242 -26.40 -5.57 17.73
CA GLU A 242 -27.58 -5.44 16.85
C GLU A 242 -28.03 -6.78 16.26
N ILE A 243 -27.11 -7.73 16.11
CA ILE A 243 -27.37 -9.07 15.54
C ILE A 243 -27.19 -10.18 16.56
N ASP A 244 -26.90 -9.83 17.81
CA ASP A 244 -26.62 -10.75 18.93
C ASP A 244 -25.67 -11.89 18.54
N ASN A 245 -24.57 -11.55 17.86
CA ASN A 245 -23.63 -12.53 17.33
C ASN A 245 -22.18 -12.13 17.57
N VAL A 246 -21.25 -13.07 17.44
CA VAL A 246 -19.82 -12.87 17.60
C VAL A 246 -19.12 -13.03 16.27
N TYR A 247 -18.45 -11.98 15.82
CA TYR A 247 -17.59 -12.00 14.64
C TYR A 247 -16.12 -11.96 15.05
N ALA A 248 -15.23 -12.37 14.14
CA ALA A 248 -13.80 -12.25 14.34
C ALA A 248 -13.12 -11.50 13.19
N VAL A 249 -12.05 -10.76 13.50
CA VAL A 249 -11.21 -10.09 12.51
C VAL A 249 -9.83 -10.73 12.52
N SER A 250 -9.34 -11.15 11.35
CA SER A 250 -8.02 -11.76 11.17
C SER A 250 -6.90 -10.75 11.40
N VAL A 251 -5.85 -11.18 12.10
CA VAL A 251 -4.61 -10.38 12.26
C VAL A 251 -3.79 -10.35 10.97
N ASN A 252 -3.94 -11.37 10.11
CA ASN A 252 -3.07 -11.55 8.95
C ASN A 252 -3.48 -10.67 7.77
N ASP A 253 -4.76 -10.56 7.49
CA ASP A 253 -5.31 -9.91 6.28
C ASP A 253 -6.48 -8.97 6.57
N GLY A 254 -7.01 -8.96 7.81
CA GLY A 254 -8.16 -8.15 8.18
C GLY A 254 -9.52 -8.74 7.81
N SER A 255 -9.57 -9.96 7.23
CA SER A 255 -10.81 -10.64 6.88
C SER A 255 -11.75 -10.78 8.08
N ILE A 256 -13.06 -10.69 7.81
CA ILE A 256 -14.11 -10.90 8.80
C ILE A 256 -14.62 -12.33 8.72
N LEU A 257 -14.56 -13.00 9.86
CA LEU A 257 -15.19 -14.26 10.11
C LEU A 257 -16.55 -14.04 10.77
N TYR A 258 -17.62 -14.32 10.03
CA TYR A 258 -19.01 -14.21 10.48
C TYR A 258 -19.48 -15.40 11.34
N ASP A 259 -19.03 -16.61 11.02
CA ASP A 259 -19.41 -17.85 11.72
C ASP A 259 -18.29 -18.32 12.66
N VAL A 260 -18.17 -17.67 13.81
CA VAL A 260 -17.16 -18.01 14.81
C VAL A 260 -17.52 -19.36 15.50
N PRO A 261 -16.58 -20.33 15.59
CA PRO A 261 -16.82 -21.59 16.29
C PRO A 261 -17.28 -21.41 17.75
N GLU A 262 -18.35 -22.10 18.15
CA GLU A 262 -18.94 -21.95 19.49
C GLU A 262 -17.98 -22.26 20.64
N ASP A 263 -17.01 -23.15 20.44
CA ASP A 263 -16.02 -23.57 21.44
C ASP A 263 -15.06 -22.43 21.80
N VAL A 264 -14.88 -21.45 20.92
CA VAL A 264 -14.05 -20.27 21.20
C VAL A 264 -14.86 -19.09 21.75
N ILE A 265 -16.20 -19.11 21.66
CA ILE A 265 -17.06 -18.04 22.19
C ILE A 265 -17.15 -18.11 23.72
N PRO A 266 -16.86 -17.02 24.46
CA PRO A 266 -16.97 -17.00 25.91
C PRO A 266 -18.38 -17.39 26.42
N ASN A 267 -18.43 -18.28 27.43
CA ASN A 267 -19.69 -18.81 27.98
C ASN A 267 -20.66 -17.74 28.52
N PHE A 268 -20.18 -16.57 28.94
CA PHE A 268 -21.06 -15.52 29.47
C PHE A 268 -21.91 -14.83 28.39
N ILE A 269 -21.52 -14.92 27.12
CA ILE A 269 -22.33 -14.42 26.00
C ILE A 269 -23.47 -15.41 25.69
N LYS A 270 -23.26 -16.70 25.97
CA LYS A 270 -24.25 -17.77 25.82
C LYS A 270 -25.39 -17.73 26.85
N LEU A 271 -25.36 -16.78 27.80
CA LEU A 271 -26.28 -16.73 28.94
C LEU A 271 -27.40 -15.69 28.80
N GLU A 272 -27.41 -14.84 27.76
CA GLU A 272 -28.53 -13.92 27.52
C GLU A 272 -29.69 -14.58 26.74
N ASP A 273 -29.48 -15.74 26.11
CA ASP A 273 -30.49 -16.44 25.30
C ASP A 273 -31.39 -17.42 26.11
N ASN A 274 -31.24 -17.49 27.44
CA ASN A 274 -32.01 -18.41 28.30
C ASN A 274 -33.05 -17.72 29.20
N SER A 275 -33.43 -16.47 28.91
CA SER A 275 -34.51 -15.80 29.64
C SER A 275 -35.59 -15.22 28.72
N THR A 276 -36.39 -16.07 28.09
CA THR A 276 -37.88 -16.01 28.15
C THR A 276 -38.53 -17.10 27.29
N TYR A 277 -38.96 -18.18 27.96
CA TYR A 277 -40.16 -18.96 27.59
C TYR A 277 -41.17 -18.83 28.72
#